data_AF-A0A0K1RVT3-F1
#
_entry.id   AF-A0A0K1RVT3-F1
#
_cell.length_a   1.000
_cell.length_b   1.000
_cell.length_c   1.000
_cell.angle_alpha   90.00
_cell.angle_beta   90.00
_cell.angle_gamma   90.00
#
_symmetry.space_group_name_H-M   'P 1'
#
loop_
_entity.id
_entity.type
_entity.pdbx_description
1 polymer ?
#
loop_
_entity_poly.entity_id
_entity_poly.type
_entity_poly.pdbx_seq_one_letter_code
_entity_poly.pdbx_strand_id
1 'polypeptide(L)'
;MPETTTTEPTKIEFIQYHQPALKDGDYEITLTQEIKEEKITANNSFQITRKFSVGAERFDLKPTDIHAVFPPDGSLGEHSNVLPHIILNRSTLPWERQSISNNNNTPWLALLLFEETEAPETQIITLETLKNINSYPAKFPNFTLESGQHEDDKVIIIDVQKQLLEKILPPKEDLTYLAHVRQGTDAQGKLIGDELAVIICNRLPQKSGRSIVHLVSLEGRYNNNGFDFQGAGDNDNIRLVSLKSWSFSCIDEKQSFKGLLIHLNREPSTLRLPQVNNTEAEKYLSMGYVPLPHFLRQGGKTFSWYHSPLITGNNPNNNITLPIRTADELIIYNPDNGMFDVSYSAAWELGRLLALQSKNLSVSLYNWKRTHRQSLQNIETHLPVYNQPNTELPESIYNWFEDLSLLKGVPFNYLVPDELMLPVESIRFFYLDSLWIECLLDGAFSIGRVTTSDHKQDQENKTNPAVNNYPIVTGFLLRSDVVSGWPGLLVDGYNEDDINKIELLRMERLSANVLICLFKGEIKTLDIHQKPETLHFGLDLDDEKKTYKQLRSGKNIDSHVFPWRDENKKVININNLAIAIKNSSSFTSAQLALEMIEGVEKVRFIGS
;
A
#
# COMPACT_ATOMS: atom_id res chain seq x y z
N MET A 1 -7.81 15.75 -27.17
CA MET A 1 -6.69 15.40 -26.26
C MET A 1 -6.51 13.91 -26.39
N PRO A 2 -5.36 13.39 -26.81
CA PRO A 2 -5.19 11.95 -26.91
C PRO A 2 -5.20 11.38 -25.49
N GLU A 3 -5.99 10.32 -25.31
CA GLU A 3 -6.02 9.48 -24.12
C GLU A 3 -4.60 8.98 -23.85
N THR A 4 -4.00 9.42 -22.75
CA THR A 4 -2.81 8.80 -22.19
C THR A 4 -3.21 7.44 -21.65
N THR A 5 -3.13 6.41 -22.49
CA THR A 5 -3.00 5.02 -22.03
C THR A 5 -1.68 4.91 -21.29
N THR A 6 -1.70 5.06 -19.97
CA THR A 6 -0.61 4.61 -19.10
C THR A 6 -0.64 3.08 -19.11
N THR A 7 0.04 2.48 -20.08
CA THR A 7 0.27 1.03 -20.09
C THR A 7 1.27 0.72 -18.98
N GLU A 8 0.77 0.31 -17.82
CA GLU A 8 1.59 -0.29 -16.77
C GLU A 8 2.30 -1.54 -17.34
N PRO A 9 3.58 -1.77 -16.99
CA PRO A 9 4.32 -2.93 -17.48
C PRO A 9 3.64 -4.23 -17.02
N THR A 10 3.52 -5.19 -17.93
CA THR A 10 2.90 -6.50 -17.63
C THR A 10 3.87 -7.43 -16.91
N LYS A 11 5.18 -7.19 -17.04
CA LYS A 11 6.28 -7.93 -16.41
C LYS A 11 7.38 -6.98 -15.97
N ILE A 12 8.10 -7.36 -14.92
CA ILE A 12 9.29 -6.67 -14.44
C ILE A 12 10.47 -7.63 -14.55
N GLU A 13 11.54 -7.18 -15.19
CA GLU A 13 12.76 -7.95 -15.41
C GLU A 13 13.93 -7.34 -14.67
N PHE A 14 14.81 -8.20 -14.17
CA PHE A 14 16.03 -7.84 -13.46
C PHE A 14 17.23 -8.30 -14.29
N ILE A 15 18.18 -7.38 -14.53
CA ILE A 15 19.39 -7.62 -15.32
C ILE A 15 20.60 -7.41 -14.42
N GLN A 16 21.61 -8.28 -14.55
CA GLN A 16 22.75 -8.30 -13.63
C GLN A 16 23.58 -6.99 -13.67
N TYR A 17 23.87 -6.51 -14.87
CA TYR A 17 24.61 -5.27 -15.10
C TYR A 17 24.30 -4.72 -16.49
N HIS A 18 24.47 -3.41 -16.68
CA HIS A 18 24.46 -2.76 -17.99
C HIS A 18 25.76 -1.97 -18.15
N GLN A 19 26.65 -2.45 -19.01
CA GLN A 19 27.92 -1.77 -19.30
C GLN A 19 27.73 -0.74 -20.43
N PRO A 20 28.34 0.45 -20.31
CA PRO A 20 28.31 1.41 -21.41
C PRO A 20 29.05 0.86 -22.64
N ALA A 21 28.50 1.09 -23.83
CA ALA A 21 29.10 0.65 -25.08
C ALA A 21 30.45 1.33 -25.37
N LEU A 22 30.58 2.59 -24.95
CA LEU A 22 31.81 3.37 -24.99
C LEU A 22 32.08 3.90 -23.59
N LYS A 23 33.26 3.61 -23.04
CA LYS A 23 33.63 4.00 -21.68
C LYS A 23 34.01 5.48 -21.62
N ASP A 24 34.15 5.98 -20.40
CA ASP A 24 34.75 7.28 -20.16
C ASP A 24 36.22 7.28 -20.57
N GLY A 25 36.68 8.43 -21.05
CA GLY A 25 38.07 8.64 -21.46
C GLY A 25 38.22 9.45 -22.73
N ASP A 26 39.48 9.67 -23.10
CA ASP A 26 39.86 10.39 -24.31
C ASP A 26 40.07 9.40 -25.47
N TYR A 27 39.37 9.66 -26.57
CA TYR A 27 39.39 8.83 -27.76
C TYR A 27 39.90 9.61 -28.97
N GLU A 28 40.54 8.88 -29.88
CA GLU A 28 40.96 9.42 -31.17
C GLU A 28 40.27 8.64 -32.30
N ILE A 29 39.48 9.33 -33.12
CA ILE A 29 38.94 8.78 -34.37
C ILE A 29 39.85 9.22 -35.51
N THR A 30 40.35 8.23 -36.23
CA THR A 30 41.13 8.45 -37.44
C THR A 30 40.32 7.98 -38.64
N LEU A 31 39.95 8.91 -39.52
CA LEU A 31 39.32 8.62 -40.80
C LEU A 31 40.39 8.57 -41.88
N THR A 32 40.47 7.45 -42.58
CA THR A 32 41.35 7.26 -43.73
C THR A 32 40.49 7.05 -44.98
N GLN A 33 40.69 7.89 -45.99
CA GLN A 33 40.04 7.79 -47.30
C GLN A 33 41.07 7.43 -48.36
N GLU A 34 40.88 6.29 -49.02
CA GLU A 34 41.72 5.84 -50.12
C GLU A 34 40.97 5.98 -51.46
N ILE A 35 41.53 6.70 -52.43
CA ILE A 35 40.98 6.85 -53.78
C ILE A 35 41.67 5.85 -54.72
N LYS A 36 40.91 5.02 -55.42
CA LYS A 36 41.45 4.03 -56.37
C LYS A 36 40.98 4.35 -57.79
N GLU A 37 41.88 4.91 -58.60
CA GLU A 37 41.66 5.23 -60.01
C GLU A 37 42.97 5.00 -60.80
N GLU A 38 42.90 4.40 -62.00
CA GLU A 38 44.07 3.99 -62.80
C GLU A 38 45.03 5.14 -63.17
N LYS A 39 44.53 6.39 -63.17
CA LYS A 39 45.32 7.58 -63.53
C LYS A 39 45.93 8.31 -62.33
N ILE A 40 45.62 7.91 -61.09
CA ILE A 40 46.14 8.55 -59.87
C ILE A 40 47.12 7.58 -59.20
N THR A 41 48.41 7.77 -59.46
CA THR A 41 49.50 6.88 -58.99
C THR A 41 50.22 7.39 -57.73
N ALA A 42 49.87 8.57 -57.20
CA ALA A 42 50.48 9.14 -55.99
C ALA A 42 49.48 10.02 -55.20
N ASN A 43 49.67 10.12 -53.87
CA ASN A 43 48.83 10.88 -52.92
C ASN A 43 47.33 10.51 -52.94
N ASN A 44 47.04 9.21 -52.91
CA ASN A 44 45.69 8.68 -52.98
C ASN A 44 45.06 8.34 -51.61
N SER A 45 45.77 8.59 -50.50
CA SER A 45 45.28 8.34 -49.15
C SER A 45 45.25 9.65 -48.36
N PHE A 46 44.09 9.98 -47.81
CA PHE A 46 43.84 11.15 -46.97
C PHE A 46 43.49 10.68 -45.57
N GLN A 47 44.18 11.21 -44.56
CA GLN A 47 43.94 10.86 -43.17
C GLN A 47 43.58 12.11 -42.37
N ILE A 48 42.52 12.03 -41.58
CA ILE A 48 42.16 13.06 -40.62
C ILE A 48 41.90 12.42 -39.26
N THR A 49 42.55 12.95 -38.23
CA THR A 49 42.35 12.52 -36.84
C THR A 49 41.57 13.59 -36.09
N ARG A 50 40.60 13.14 -35.28
CA ARG A 50 39.83 13.96 -34.35
C ARG A 50 39.89 13.34 -32.98
N LYS A 51 40.11 14.16 -31.97
CA LYS A 51 40.04 13.74 -30.56
C LYS A 51 38.69 14.14 -30.00
N PHE A 52 38.10 13.28 -29.18
CA PHE A 52 36.90 13.59 -28.42
C PHE A 52 36.97 12.87 -27.07
N SER A 53 36.30 13.41 -26.06
CA SER A 53 36.27 12.84 -24.72
C SER A 53 34.85 12.38 -24.41
N VAL A 54 34.73 11.22 -23.78
CA VAL A 54 33.47 10.73 -23.23
C VAL A 54 33.50 11.02 -21.74
N GLY A 55 32.63 11.91 -21.28
CA GLY A 55 32.51 12.23 -19.86
C GLY A 55 31.57 11.26 -19.14
N ALA A 56 31.96 10.83 -17.94
CA ALA A 56 31.11 10.13 -16.99
C ALA A 56 31.11 10.88 -15.65
N GLU A 57 29.98 10.84 -14.95
CA GLU A 57 29.86 11.47 -13.63
C GLU A 57 30.89 10.85 -12.66
N ARG A 58 31.50 11.69 -11.81
CA ARG A 58 32.63 11.28 -10.94
C ARG A 58 32.56 11.85 -9.54
N PHE A 59 32.41 13.16 -9.44
CA PHE A 59 32.45 13.92 -8.18
C PHE A 59 31.13 14.63 -7.86
N ASP A 60 30.21 14.65 -8.81
CA ASP A 60 28.87 15.22 -8.68
C ASP A 60 27.86 14.27 -9.34
N LEU A 61 26.61 14.35 -8.90
CA LEU A 61 25.50 13.61 -9.50
C LEU A 61 24.28 14.54 -9.54
N LYS A 62 23.75 14.78 -10.74
CA LYS A 62 22.63 15.71 -10.89
C LYS A 62 21.37 15.12 -10.26
N PRO A 63 20.53 15.92 -9.58
CA PRO A 63 19.26 15.44 -9.04
C PRO A 63 18.35 14.78 -10.10
N THR A 64 18.45 15.19 -11.36
CA THR A 64 17.70 14.60 -12.49
C THR A 64 18.14 13.20 -12.88
N ASP A 65 19.36 12.77 -12.49
CA ASP A 65 19.84 11.41 -12.73
C ASP A 65 19.27 10.42 -11.70
N ILE A 66 18.68 10.92 -10.61
CA ILE A 66 18.05 10.14 -9.56
C ILE A 66 16.56 10.00 -9.87
N HIS A 67 16.09 8.76 -9.98
CA HIS A 67 14.68 8.45 -10.18
C HIS A 67 13.92 8.50 -8.84
N ALA A 68 14.45 7.79 -7.83
CA ALA A 68 13.86 7.71 -6.49
C ALA A 68 14.88 7.19 -5.47
N VAL A 69 14.64 7.48 -4.20
CA VAL A 69 15.33 6.85 -3.05
C VAL A 69 14.30 6.17 -2.16
N PHE A 70 14.68 5.06 -1.55
CA PHE A 70 13.85 4.36 -0.58
C PHE A 70 14.69 3.92 0.63
N PRO A 71 14.20 4.11 1.87
CA PRO A 71 13.03 4.91 2.23
C PRO A 71 13.10 6.36 1.71
N PRO A 72 11.96 7.00 1.41
CA PRO A 72 11.95 8.37 0.88
C PRO A 72 12.64 9.36 1.81
N ASP A 73 13.21 10.43 1.25
CA ASP A 73 13.88 11.46 2.04
C ASP A 73 12.90 12.17 2.98
N GLY A 74 13.24 12.23 4.26
CA GLY A 74 12.40 12.74 5.34
C GLY A 74 11.25 11.83 5.76
N SER A 75 11.17 10.58 5.27
CA SER A 75 10.07 9.69 5.61
C SER A 75 10.11 9.25 7.07
N LEU A 76 8.91 8.98 7.61
CA LEU A 76 8.70 8.36 8.91
C LEU A 76 7.82 7.12 8.68
N GLY A 77 8.33 5.93 9.00
CA GLY A 77 7.63 4.67 8.71
C GLY A 77 8.32 3.44 9.31
N GLU A 78 7.75 2.26 9.13
CA GLU A 78 8.43 1.01 9.50
C GLU A 78 9.48 0.68 8.43
N HIS A 79 10.68 1.22 8.61
CA HIS A 79 11.81 0.97 7.70
C HIS A 79 12.89 0.10 8.32
N SER A 80 12.71 -0.39 9.55
CA SER A 80 13.72 -1.15 10.32
C SER A 80 14.20 -2.42 9.63
N ASN A 81 13.36 -3.01 8.78
CA ASN A 81 13.63 -4.25 8.06
C ASN A 81 13.88 -4.02 6.56
N VAL A 82 13.88 -2.76 6.13
CA VAL A 82 14.13 -2.37 4.74
C VAL A 82 15.63 -2.18 4.52
N LEU A 83 16.13 -2.69 3.40
CA LEU A 83 17.44 -2.33 2.87
C LEU A 83 17.30 -1.06 2.04
N PRO A 84 17.91 0.07 2.49
CA PRO A 84 17.86 1.30 1.73
C PRO A 84 18.43 1.11 0.32
N HIS A 85 17.79 1.72 -0.66
CA HIS A 85 18.23 1.65 -2.05
C HIS A 85 17.96 2.95 -2.80
N ILE A 86 18.71 3.16 -3.87
CA ILE A 86 18.55 4.28 -4.79
C ILE A 86 18.29 3.75 -6.19
N ILE A 87 17.40 4.43 -6.91
CA ILE A 87 17.05 4.15 -8.30
C ILE A 87 17.55 5.31 -9.16
N LEU A 88 18.30 5.00 -10.21
CA LEU A 88 18.96 5.94 -11.10
C LEU A 88 18.36 5.82 -12.51
N ASN A 89 18.11 6.95 -13.16
CA ASN A 89 17.54 7.01 -14.51
C ASN A 89 18.53 6.49 -15.58
N ARG A 90 19.83 6.54 -15.29
CA ARG A 90 20.87 6.02 -16.19
C ARG A 90 21.27 4.61 -15.76
N SER A 91 20.83 3.61 -16.52
CA SER A 91 21.09 2.19 -16.25
C SER A 91 22.57 1.81 -16.25
N THR A 92 23.43 2.53 -16.98
CA THR A 92 24.88 2.25 -17.04
C THR A 92 25.70 2.85 -15.90
N LEU A 93 25.16 3.84 -15.17
CA LEU A 93 25.92 4.69 -14.26
C LEU A 93 26.74 3.91 -13.20
N PRO A 94 26.22 2.84 -12.56
CA PRO A 94 27.02 2.08 -11.59
C PRO A 94 28.24 1.37 -12.21
N TRP A 95 28.25 1.12 -13.52
CA TRP A 95 29.30 0.39 -14.25
C TRP A 95 30.11 1.26 -15.21
N GLU A 96 29.93 2.59 -15.18
CA GLU A 96 30.72 3.53 -15.99
C GLU A 96 32.18 3.58 -15.52
N ARG A 97 32.43 3.52 -14.21
CA ARG A 97 33.78 3.52 -13.61
C ARG A 97 34.10 2.21 -12.90
N GLN A 98 35.37 2.02 -12.55
CA GLN A 98 35.87 0.80 -11.90
C GLN A 98 36.15 1.01 -10.41
N SER A 99 35.57 0.16 -9.56
CA SER A 99 35.98 0.04 -8.15
C SER A 99 37.26 -0.78 -7.97
N ILE A 100 37.44 -1.82 -8.80
CA ILE A 100 38.60 -2.72 -8.80
C ILE A 100 39.23 -2.66 -10.18
N SER A 101 40.54 -2.47 -10.25
CA SER A 101 41.28 -2.51 -11.51
C SER A 101 41.00 -3.81 -12.27
N ASN A 102 40.66 -3.70 -13.56
CA ASN A 102 40.39 -4.83 -14.47
C ASN A 102 39.11 -5.64 -14.20
N ASN A 103 38.17 -5.16 -13.37
CA ASN A 103 36.84 -5.75 -13.25
C ASN A 103 35.75 -4.74 -13.64
N ASN A 104 35.08 -5.01 -14.76
CA ASN A 104 34.04 -4.12 -15.31
C ASN A 104 32.63 -4.44 -14.79
N ASN A 105 32.46 -5.52 -14.04
CA ASN A 105 31.14 -5.99 -13.60
C ASN A 105 30.80 -5.51 -12.18
N THR A 106 31.78 -4.95 -11.47
CA THR A 106 31.62 -4.43 -10.12
C THR A 106 31.26 -2.96 -10.15
N PRO A 107 30.21 -2.54 -9.44
CA PRO A 107 29.84 -1.14 -9.40
C PRO A 107 30.92 -0.31 -8.69
N TRP A 108 31.11 0.93 -9.14
CA TRP A 108 31.95 1.91 -8.44
C TRP A 108 31.18 2.70 -7.39
N LEU A 109 29.87 2.47 -7.28
CA LEU A 109 28.97 3.14 -6.34
C LEU A 109 28.50 2.17 -5.27
N ALA A 110 28.39 2.64 -4.03
CA ALA A 110 27.76 1.90 -2.95
C ALA A 110 26.95 2.81 -2.03
N LEU A 111 25.98 2.23 -1.33
CA LEU A 111 25.23 2.91 -0.28
C LEU A 111 25.80 2.55 1.09
N LEU A 112 26.11 3.57 1.87
CA LEU A 112 26.47 3.44 3.28
C LEU A 112 25.36 4.04 4.14
N LEU A 113 24.84 3.24 5.07
CA LEU A 113 23.91 3.69 6.10
C LEU A 113 24.64 3.98 7.40
N PHE A 114 24.37 5.15 7.96
CA PHE A 114 24.83 5.60 9.26
C PHE A 114 23.64 5.82 10.18
N GLU A 115 23.78 5.37 11.43
CA GLU A 115 22.87 5.75 12.50
C GLU A 115 23.16 7.21 12.92
N GLU A 116 22.21 7.87 13.57
CA GLU A 116 22.35 9.28 13.97
C GLU A 116 23.61 9.58 14.80
N THR A 117 24.04 8.63 15.64
CA THR A 117 25.26 8.77 16.47
C THR A 117 26.56 8.50 15.72
N GLU A 118 26.48 7.90 14.52
CA GLU A 118 27.61 7.51 13.68
C GLU A 118 27.80 8.41 12.46
N ALA A 119 26.81 9.25 12.16
CA ALA A 119 26.73 9.98 10.91
C ALA A 119 27.85 11.02 10.79
N PRO A 120 28.69 10.94 9.75
CA PRO A 120 29.72 11.94 9.51
C PRO A 120 29.09 13.26 9.04
N GLU A 121 29.75 14.36 9.36
CA GLU A 121 29.38 15.66 8.80
C GLU A 121 29.74 15.73 7.31
N THR A 122 28.87 16.35 6.51
CA THR A 122 29.14 16.61 5.10
C THR A 122 29.91 17.92 4.94
N GLN A 123 30.98 17.89 4.14
CA GLN A 123 31.80 19.06 3.86
C GLN A 123 31.88 19.29 2.35
N ILE A 124 31.82 20.54 1.94
CA ILE A 124 32.00 20.95 0.54
C ILE A 124 33.43 21.47 0.39
N ILE A 125 34.24 20.80 -0.42
CA ILE A 125 35.62 21.20 -0.74
C ILE A 125 35.80 21.32 -2.25
N THR A 126 36.96 21.83 -2.68
CA THR A 126 37.34 21.86 -4.11
C THR A 126 38.15 20.63 -4.51
N LEU A 127 38.20 20.31 -5.81
CA LEU A 127 39.05 19.23 -6.32
C LEU A 127 40.54 19.47 -6.06
N GLU A 128 41.00 20.73 -6.08
CA GLU A 128 42.35 21.12 -5.64
C GLU A 128 42.64 20.62 -4.22
N THR A 129 41.68 20.86 -3.32
CA THR A 129 41.76 20.50 -1.91
C THR A 129 41.72 18.98 -1.72
N LEU A 130 40.87 18.28 -2.50
CA LEU A 130 40.76 16.82 -2.45
C LEU A 130 42.04 16.12 -2.94
N LYS A 131 42.74 16.71 -3.92
CA LYS A 131 43.99 16.20 -4.49
C LYS A 131 45.20 16.43 -3.57
N ASN A 132 45.16 17.46 -2.71
CA ASN A 132 46.28 17.82 -1.85
C ASN A 132 46.29 17.02 -0.52
N ILE A 133 46.86 15.82 -0.57
CA ILE A 133 46.98 14.88 0.56
C ILE A 133 47.71 15.48 1.78
N ASN A 134 48.64 16.42 1.56
CA ASN A 134 49.45 17.02 2.63
C ASN A 134 48.66 18.04 3.48
N SER A 135 47.45 18.40 3.07
CA SER A 135 46.65 19.45 3.71
C SER A 135 45.61 18.91 4.70
N TYR A 136 45.39 17.58 4.77
CA TYR A 136 44.30 16.99 5.55
C TYR A 136 44.67 15.70 6.30
N PRO A 137 44.06 15.45 7.48
CA PRO A 137 44.29 14.24 8.27
C PRO A 137 43.64 12.98 7.68
N ALA A 138 42.63 13.10 6.81
CA ALA A 138 41.88 11.95 6.29
C ALA A 138 42.54 11.34 5.03
N LYS A 139 42.54 10.00 4.92
CA LYS A 139 43.14 9.28 3.78
C LYS A 139 42.22 9.29 2.55
N PHE A 140 42.77 9.62 1.37
CA PHE A 140 42.08 9.62 0.08
C PHE A 140 43.06 9.28 -1.05
N PRO A 141 42.69 8.44 -2.05
CA PRO A 141 43.62 8.01 -3.08
C PRO A 141 43.98 9.17 -4.02
N ASN A 142 45.17 9.09 -4.60
CA ASN A 142 45.57 10.05 -5.63
C ASN A 142 44.76 9.83 -6.92
N PHE A 143 44.43 10.92 -7.61
CA PHE A 143 43.68 10.89 -8.86
C PHE A 143 44.14 12.00 -9.81
N THR A 144 43.89 11.80 -11.10
CA THR A 144 44.13 12.80 -12.15
C THR A 144 42.80 13.41 -12.59
N LEU A 145 42.81 14.71 -12.88
CA LEU A 145 41.65 15.39 -13.47
C LEU A 145 41.48 14.95 -14.92
N GLU A 146 40.24 14.69 -15.29
CA GLU A 146 39.85 14.32 -16.65
C GLU A 146 39.49 15.56 -17.46
N SER A 147 39.41 15.41 -18.79
CA SER A 147 38.97 16.46 -19.71
C SER A 147 37.61 17.04 -19.26
N GLY A 148 37.60 18.33 -18.91
CA GLY A 148 36.40 19.05 -18.44
C GLY A 148 36.26 19.18 -16.92
N GLN A 149 37.17 18.60 -16.13
CA GLN A 149 37.24 18.83 -14.68
C GLN A 149 38.23 19.96 -14.36
N HIS A 150 37.83 20.82 -13.43
CA HIS A 150 38.61 21.98 -13.01
C HIS A 150 38.93 21.91 -11.51
N GLU A 151 40.06 22.49 -11.11
CA GLU A 151 40.54 22.43 -9.72
C GLU A 151 39.58 23.12 -8.72
N ASP A 152 38.79 24.09 -9.19
CA ASP A 152 37.78 24.83 -8.42
C ASP A 152 36.40 24.14 -8.38
N ASP A 153 36.22 23.02 -9.10
CA ASP A 153 35.00 22.22 -9.03
C ASP A 153 34.73 21.77 -7.59
N LYS A 154 33.47 21.90 -7.17
CA LYS A 154 33.04 21.57 -5.81
C LYS A 154 32.68 20.10 -5.71
N VAL A 155 33.08 19.48 -4.61
CA VAL A 155 32.79 18.09 -4.28
C VAL A 155 32.32 17.99 -2.83
N ILE A 156 31.34 17.13 -2.60
CA ILE A 156 30.85 16.81 -1.26
C ILE A 156 31.60 15.60 -0.74
N ILE A 157 32.15 15.71 0.45
CA ILE A 157 32.89 14.63 1.12
C ILE A 157 32.30 14.30 2.48
N ILE A 158 32.60 13.09 2.94
CA ILE A 158 32.42 12.64 4.32
C ILE A 158 33.73 12.01 4.81
N ASP A 159 34.08 12.28 6.06
CA ASP A 159 35.24 11.70 6.73
C ASP A 159 34.75 10.72 7.79
N VAL A 160 35.08 9.43 7.63
CA VAL A 160 34.59 8.34 8.50
C VAL A 160 35.75 7.63 9.15
N GLN A 161 35.67 7.37 10.46
CA GLN A 161 36.71 6.61 11.16
C GLN A 161 36.85 5.20 10.58
N LYS A 162 38.10 4.76 10.36
CA LYS A 162 38.42 3.47 9.75
C LYS A 162 37.76 2.30 10.49
N GLN A 163 37.74 2.30 11.82
CA GLN A 163 37.11 1.23 12.62
C GLN A 163 35.61 1.07 12.35
N LEU A 164 34.88 2.18 12.14
CA LEU A 164 33.46 2.13 11.79
C LEU A 164 33.30 1.73 10.32
N LEU A 165 34.05 2.37 9.42
CA LEU A 165 33.94 2.13 7.98
C LEU A 165 34.21 0.65 7.63
N GLU A 166 35.23 0.04 8.23
CA GLU A 166 35.60 -1.36 8.02
C GLU A 166 34.47 -2.34 8.38
N LYS A 167 33.58 -1.98 9.32
CA LYS A 167 32.44 -2.82 9.73
C LYS A 167 31.25 -2.71 8.77
N ILE A 168 30.99 -1.51 8.25
CA ILE A 168 29.78 -1.22 7.47
C ILE A 168 29.99 -1.34 5.95
N LEU A 169 31.21 -1.10 5.47
CA LEU A 169 31.54 -1.10 4.06
C LEU A 169 31.37 -2.50 3.43
N PRO A 170 30.72 -2.63 2.26
CA PRO A 170 30.62 -3.91 1.57
C PRO A 170 32.01 -4.52 1.27
N PRO A 171 32.22 -5.83 1.50
CA PRO A 171 33.43 -6.50 1.04
C PRO A 171 33.42 -6.58 -0.49
N LYS A 172 34.58 -6.90 -1.08
CA LYS A 172 34.76 -6.95 -2.54
C LYS A 172 33.77 -7.91 -3.22
N GLU A 173 33.48 -9.03 -2.57
CA GLU A 173 32.63 -10.10 -3.06
C GLU A 173 31.14 -9.69 -3.08
N ASP A 174 30.73 -8.76 -2.21
CA ASP A 174 29.35 -8.31 -2.11
C ASP A 174 29.01 -7.27 -3.19
N LEU A 175 30.01 -6.50 -3.66
CA LEU A 175 29.79 -5.40 -4.62
C LEU A 175 29.06 -5.87 -5.88
N THR A 176 29.37 -7.06 -6.39
CA THR A 176 28.72 -7.61 -7.60
C THR A 176 27.23 -7.88 -7.43
N TYR A 177 26.73 -7.95 -6.19
CA TYR A 177 25.34 -8.27 -5.86
C TYR A 177 24.51 -7.04 -5.49
N LEU A 178 25.16 -5.94 -5.09
CA LEU A 178 24.50 -4.73 -4.57
C LEU A 178 23.99 -3.78 -5.65
N ALA A 179 24.24 -4.06 -6.93
CA ALA A 179 23.71 -3.29 -8.05
C ALA A 179 23.11 -4.19 -9.14
N HIS A 180 22.00 -3.75 -9.73
CA HIS A 180 21.33 -4.42 -10.84
C HIS A 180 20.52 -3.40 -11.66
N VAL A 181 20.00 -3.82 -12.81
CA VAL A 181 19.09 -3.03 -13.63
C VAL A 181 17.68 -3.60 -13.56
N ARG A 182 16.69 -2.70 -13.53
CA ARG A 182 15.26 -3.00 -13.52
C ARG A 182 14.62 -2.42 -14.77
N GLN A 183 13.84 -3.21 -15.48
CA GLN A 183 13.06 -2.76 -16.64
C GLN A 183 11.64 -3.34 -16.63
N GLY A 184 10.68 -2.59 -17.18
CA GLY A 184 9.33 -3.06 -17.41
C GLY A 184 9.16 -3.58 -18.84
N THR A 185 8.47 -4.69 -19.03
CA THR A 185 8.16 -5.24 -20.35
C THR A 185 6.67 -5.55 -20.51
N ASP A 186 6.16 -5.47 -21.74
CA ASP A 186 4.81 -5.93 -22.08
C ASP A 186 4.73 -7.46 -22.19
N ALA A 187 3.55 -8.00 -22.45
CA ALA A 187 3.35 -9.45 -22.61
C ALA A 187 4.19 -10.04 -23.77
N GLN A 188 4.61 -9.22 -24.74
CA GLN A 188 5.40 -9.57 -25.92
C GLN A 188 6.91 -9.34 -25.71
N GLY A 189 7.33 -8.88 -24.52
CA GLY A 189 8.74 -8.61 -24.19
C GLY A 189 9.26 -7.27 -24.72
N LYS A 190 8.40 -6.36 -25.17
CA LYS A 190 8.80 -5.01 -25.56
C LYS A 190 8.92 -4.14 -24.31
N LEU A 191 9.98 -3.35 -24.25
CA LEU A 191 10.26 -2.46 -23.13
C LEU A 191 9.17 -1.37 -22.99
N ILE A 192 8.66 -1.22 -21.78
CA ILE A 192 7.73 -0.18 -21.34
C ILE A 192 8.46 0.69 -20.32
N GLY A 193 8.61 1.99 -20.61
CA GLY A 193 9.33 2.93 -19.76
C GLY A 193 10.83 2.98 -20.09
N ASP A 194 11.65 3.25 -19.07
CA ASP A 194 13.11 3.31 -19.18
C ASP A 194 13.76 2.19 -18.35
N GLU A 195 14.98 1.80 -18.72
CA GLU A 195 15.82 0.95 -17.89
C GLU A 195 16.39 1.74 -16.72
N LEU A 196 16.24 1.23 -15.50
CA LEU A 196 16.66 1.93 -14.29
C LEU A 196 17.75 1.13 -13.57
N ALA A 197 18.83 1.78 -13.15
CA ALA A 197 19.83 1.15 -12.27
C ALA A 197 19.38 1.24 -10.81
N VAL A 198 19.56 0.16 -10.06
CA VAL A 198 19.21 0.09 -8.64
C VAL A 198 20.44 -0.32 -7.84
N ILE A 199 20.76 0.45 -6.79
CA ILE A 199 21.84 0.15 -5.85
C ILE A 199 21.22 -0.06 -4.48
N ILE A 200 21.54 -1.17 -3.82
CA ILE A 200 21.02 -1.59 -2.52
C ILE A 200 22.13 -1.46 -1.46
N CYS A 201 21.76 -1.09 -0.24
CA CYS A 201 22.65 -1.09 0.92
C CYS A 201 22.76 -2.50 1.52
N ASN A 202 23.90 -2.82 2.16
CA ASN A 202 24.12 -4.08 2.88
C ASN A 202 23.81 -4.00 4.39
N ARG A 203 23.24 -2.89 4.87
CA ARG A 203 22.98 -2.63 6.29
C ARG A 203 21.52 -2.24 6.52
N LEU A 204 20.90 -2.79 7.56
CA LEU A 204 19.57 -2.38 8.01
C LEU A 204 19.62 -1.17 8.96
N PRO A 205 18.61 -0.28 8.94
CA PRO A 205 18.52 0.84 9.87
C PRO A 205 18.24 0.40 11.32
N GLN A 206 18.54 1.30 12.25
CA GLN A 206 18.19 1.11 13.67
C GLN A 206 16.66 1.12 13.85
N LYS A 207 16.16 0.34 14.83
CA LYS A 207 14.75 0.40 15.23
C LYS A 207 14.52 1.71 15.99
N SER A 208 13.42 2.39 15.73
CA SER A 208 13.03 3.61 16.47
C SER A 208 14.13 4.68 16.50
N GLY A 209 14.76 4.97 15.35
CA GLY A 209 15.85 5.93 15.24
C GLY A 209 15.96 6.55 13.85
N ARG A 210 16.75 7.63 13.75
CA ARG A 210 17.04 8.29 12.48
C ARG A 210 18.26 7.65 11.81
N SER A 211 18.15 7.40 10.51
CA SER A 211 19.24 6.88 9.68
C SER A 211 19.55 7.84 8.54
N ILE A 212 20.83 7.94 8.19
CA ILE A 212 21.34 8.78 7.11
C ILE A 212 22.08 7.88 6.12
N VAL A 213 21.71 7.96 4.84
CA VAL A 213 22.30 7.14 3.79
C VAL A 213 23.11 8.03 2.85
N HIS A 214 24.31 7.56 2.50
CA HIS A 214 25.19 8.21 1.53
C HIS A 214 25.45 7.27 0.35
N LEU A 215 25.22 7.77 -0.86
CA LEU A 215 25.79 7.21 -2.08
C LEU A 215 27.25 7.66 -2.18
N VAL A 216 28.18 6.72 -2.09
CA VAL A 216 29.63 7.00 -2.07
C VAL A 216 30.34 6.43 -3.30
N SER A 217 31.38 7.14 -3.72
CA SER A 217 32.32 6.65 -4.73
C SER A 217 33.34 5.68 -4.14
N LEU A 218 33.46 4.52 -4.78
CA LEU A 218 34.44 3.47 -4.52
C LEU A 218 35.48 3.37 -5.65
N GLU A 219 35.56 4.37 -6.53
CA GLU A 219 36.46 4.41 -7.68
C GLU A 219 37.92 4.15 -7.26
N GLY A 220 38.52 3.08 -7.79
CA GLY A 220 39.90 2.69 -7.49
C GLY A 220 40.18 2.38 -6.01
N ARG A 221 39.14 2.13 -5.20
CA ARG A 221 39.29 1.91 -3.75
C ARG A 221 39.48 0.44 -3.36
N TYR A 222 39.36 -0.50 -4.28
CA TYR A 222 39.52 -1.92 -4.00
C TYR A 222 40.67 -2.54 -4.80
N ASN A 223 41.37 -3.46 -4.14
CA ASN A 223 42.44 -4.27 -4.73
C ASN A 223 42.13 -5.77 -4.55
N ASN A 224 43.14 -6.64 -4.71
CA ASN A 224 42.95 -8.08 -4.55
C ASN A 224 42.68 -8.51 -3.09
N ASN A 225 43.08 -7.69 -2.12
CA ASN A 225 42.97 -7.95 -0.69
C ASN A 225 41.76 -7.25 -0.04
N GLY A 226 40.94 -6.53 -0.81
CA GLY A 226 39.77 -5.79 -0.31
C GLY A 226 39.91 -4.27 -0.49
N PHE A 227 39.26 -3.50 0.37
CA PHE A 227 39.30 -2.04 0.34
C PHE A 227 40.67 -1.51 0.79
N ASP A 228 41.20 -0.53 0.07
CA ASP A 228 42.48 0.10 0.38
C ASP A 228 42.31 1.28 1.34
N PHE A 229 42.70 1.05 2.60
CA PHE A 229 42.71 2.05 3.68
C PHE A 229 43.98 2.91 3.70
N GLN A 230 44.93 2.73 2.77
CA GLN A 230 46.16 3.53 2.66
C GLN A 230 47.00 3.58 3.96
N GLY A 231 47.01 2.46 4.69
CA GLY A 231 47.76 2.31 5.94
C GLY A 231 47.17 3.08 7.14
N ALA A 232 45.89 3.48 7.08
CA ALA A 232 45.17 4.10 8.21
C ALA A 232 45.11 3.20 9.45
N GLY A 233 45.36 3.79 10.63
CA GLY A 233 45.03 3.21 11.92
C GLY A 233 43.53 3.27 12.22
N ASP A 234 43.08 2.60 13.28
CA ASP A 234 41.65 2.45 13.58
C ASP A 234 40.90 3.78 13.84
N ASN A 235 41.60 4.76 14.43
CA ASN A 235 41.07 6.09 14.72
C ASN A 235 41.30 7.10 13.59
N ASP A 236 42.00 6.70 12.52
CA ASP A 236 42.22 7.59 11.38
C ASP A 236 40.95 7.72 10.56
N ASN A 237 40.75 8.90 9.97
CA ASN A 237 39.61 9.15 9.09
C ASN A 237 39.92 8.72 7.66
N ILE A 238 38.94 8.10 7.03
CA ILE A 238 38.93 7.74 5.62
C ILE A 238 37.94 8.66 4.93
N ARG A 239 38.41 9.36 3.90
CA ARG A 239 37.58 10.28 3.13
C ARG A 239 36.84 9.55 2.02
N LEU A 240 35.57 9.84 1.85
CA LEU A 240 34.73 9.35 0.76
C LEU A 240 34.06 10.53 0.07
N VAL A 241 33.94 10.45 -1.25
CA VAL A 241 33.11 11.39 -2.03
C VAL A 241 31.67 10.92 -1.90
N SER A 242 30.78 11.81 -1.46
CA SER A 242 29.35 11.54 -1.34
C SER A 242 28.60 12.23 -2.47
N LEU A 243 28.02 11.46 -3.37
CA LEU A 243 27.29 11.97 -4.53
C LEU A 243 25.84 12.34 -4.20
N LYS A 244 25.26 11.66 -3.21
CA LYS A 244 23.92 11.95 -2.69
C LYS A 244 23.85 11.54 -1.23
N SER A 245 23.13 12.32 -0.43
CA SER A 245 22.69 11.93 0.90
C SER A 245 21.19 12.17 1.09
N TRP A 246 20.58 11.37 1.96
CA TRP A 246 19.20 11.54 2.41
C TRP A 246 19.02 10.91 3.80
N SER A 247 17.94 11.24 4.48
CA SER A 247 17.67 10.69 5.82
C SER A 247 16.22 10.28 6.01
N PHE A 248 15.97 9.30 6.86
CA PHE A 248 14.62 8.83 7.20
C PHE A 248 14.59 8.36 8.66
N SER A 249 13.39 8.16 9.21
CA SER A 249 13.18 7.72 10.58
C SER A 249 12.32 6.47 10.66
N CYS A 250 12.75 5.51 11.49
CA CYS A 250 11.98 4.31 11.77
C CYS A 250 11.04 4.54 12.96
N ILE A 251 9.76 4.17 12.85
CA ILE A 251 8.83 4.09 14.01
C ILE A 251 8.92 2.72 14.71
N ASP A 252 8.27 2.60 15.87
CA ASP A 252 8.13 1.32 16.58
C ASP A 252 7.26 0.34 15.76
N GLU A 253 7.68 -0.93 15.70
CA GLU A 253 6.97 -2.04 15.05
C GLU A 253 5.53 -2.18 15.57
N LYS A 254 5.26 -1.86 16.84
CA LYS A 254 3.89 -1.92 17.38
C LYS A 254 2.93 -0.92 16.75
N GLN A 255 3.47 0.18 16.22
CA GLN A 255 2.72 1.26 15.58
C GLN A 255 2.67 1.09 14.05
N SER A 256 3.18 -0.03 13.53
CA SER A 256 3.16 -0.31 12.11
C SER A 256 1.82 -0.88 11.64
N PHE A 257 1.62 -0.92 10.32
CA PHE A 257 0.41 -1.46 9.71
C PHE A 257 0.12 -2.89 10.17
N LYS A 258 1.10 -3.78 10.01
CA LYS A 258 1.01 -5.17 10.48
C LYS A 258 0.90 -5.23 12.00
N GLY A 259 1.68 -4.43 12.72
CA GLY A 259 1.68 -4.37 14.18
C GLY A 259 0.30 -4.07 14.74
N LEU A 260 -0.34 -3.00 14.29
CA LEU A 260 -1.68 -2.60 14.73
C LEU A 260 -2.73 -3.67 14.39
N LEU A 261 -2.73 -4.20 13.17
CA LEU A 261 -3.71 -5.21 12.73
C LEU A 261 -3.63 -6.52 13.51
N ILE A 262 -2.41 -7.00 13.84
CA ILE A 262 -2.22 -8.24 14.62
C ILE A 262 -2.68 -8.07 16.07
N HIS A 263 -2.57 -6.86 16.63
CA HIS A 263 -2.92 -6.57 18.02
C HIS A 263 -4.34 -6.05 18.20
N LEU A 264 -5.16 -6.02 17.16
CA LEU A 264 -6.58 -5.65 17.28
C LEU A 264 -7.30 -6.56 18.29
N ASN A 265 -8.11 -5.94 19.13
CA ASN A 265 -9.06 -6.66 19.96
C ASN A 265 -10.07 -7.37 19.06
N ARG A 266 -10.11 -8.69 19.16
CA ARG A 266 -11.01 -9.59 18.42
C ARG A 266 -12.08 -10.25 19.30
N GLU A 267 -12.22 -9.80 20.55
CA GLU A 267 -13.08 -10.44 21.55
C GLU A 267 -14.16 -9.46 22.04
N PRO A 268 -15.45 -9.74 21.83
CA PRO A 268 -16.00 -10.80 20.97
C PRO A 268 -15.70 -10.55 19.49
N SER A 269 -15.67 -11.61 18.67
CA SER A 269 -15.37 -11.51 17.24
C SER A 269 -16.50 -10.85 16.45
N THR A 270 -17.72 -10.91 16.97
CA THR A 270 -18.93 -10.32 16.38
C THR A 270 -19.31 -9.00 17.03
N LEU A 271 -20.06 -8.16 16.31
CA LEU A 271 -20.52 -6.86 16.82
C LEU A 271 -21.62 -7.02 17.90
N ARG A 272 -21.21 -7.18 19.15
CA ARG A 272 -22.07 -7.32 20.33
C ARG A 272 -21.43 -6.71 21.55
N LEU A 273 -22.24 -6.51 22.59
CA LEU A 273 -21.73 -6.15 23.90
C LEU A 273 -20.83 -7.27 24.47
N PRO A 274 -19.84 -6.91 25.32
CA PRO A 274 -19.05 -7.88 26.05
C PRO A 274 -19.92 -8.86 26.83
N GLN A 275 -19.47 -10.11 26.95
CA GLN A 275 -20.19 -11.15 27.67
C GLN A 275 -20.46 -10.74 29.13
N VAL A 276 -21.67 -11.02 29.59
CA VAL A 276 -22.09 -10.76 30.97
C VAL A 276 -22.44 -12.06 31.69
N ASN A 277 -22.31 -12.07 33.03
CA ASN A 277 -22.60 -13.25 33.85
C ASN A 277 -24.12 -13.53 34.03
N ASN A 278 -24.99 -12.71 33.43
CA ASN A 278 -26.44 -12.89 33.49
C ASN A 278 -26.90 -13.71 32.27
N THR A 279 -27.29 -14.97 32.50
CA THR A 279 -27.68 -15.91 31.45
C THR A 279 -28.90 -15.47 30.63
N GLU A 280 -29.88 -14.83 31.28
CA GLU A 280 -31.10 -14.35 30.61
C GLU A 280 -30.79 -13.17 29.67
N ALA A 281 -29.95 -12.24 30.12
CA ALA A 281 -29.51 -11.12 29.29
C ALA A 281 -28.59 -11.59 28.15
N GLU A 282 -27.65 -12.49 28.45
CA GLU A 282 -26.66 -13.01 27.49
C GLU A 282 -27.31 -13.70 26.29
N LYS A 283 -28.48 -14.32 26.45
CA LYS A 283 -29.29 -14.87 25.33
C LYS A 283 -29.57 -13.83 24.24
N TYR A 284 -29.77 -12.56 24.62
CA TYR A 284 -30.04 -11.46 23.70
C TYR A 284 -28.78 -10.68 23.31
N LEU A 285 -27.90 -10.41 24.28
CA LEU A 285 -26.64 -9.69 24.03
C LEU A 285 -25.76 -10.43 23.02
N SER A 286 -25.73 -11.77 23.08
CA SER A 286 -24.99 -12.60 22.13
C SER A 286 -25.52 -12.53 20.69
N MET A 287 -26.79 -12.16 20.52
CA MET A 287 -27.43 -11.92 19.23
C MET A 287 -27.26 -10.47 18.73
N GLY A 288 -26.55 -9.61 19.48
CA GLY A 288 -26.30 -8.20 19.10
C GLY A 288 -27.36 -7.22 19.62
N TYR A 289 -28.29 -7.66 20.48
CA TYR A 289 -29.27 -6.76 21.08
C TYR A 289 -28.64 -5.93 22.21
N VAL A 290 -29.12 -4.70 22.33
CA VAL A 290 -28.76 -3.74 23.37
C VAL A 290 -30.04 -3.23 24.04
N PRO A 291 -30.11 -3.19 25.38
CA PRO A 291 -31.26 -2.63 26.07
C PRO A 291 -31.18 -1.11 26.07
N LEU A 292 -32.17 -0.44 25.47
CA LEU A 292 -32.24 1.02 25.41
C LEU A 292 -33.45 1.56 26.19
N PRO A 293 -33.33 2.75 26.82
CA PRO A 293 -34.49 3.43 27.38
C PRO A 293 -35.52 3.76 26.28
N HIS A 294 -36.77 3.36 26.49
CA HIS A 294 -37.87 3.57 25.55
C HIS A 294 -39.00 4.37 26.20
N PHE A 295 -39.33 5.50 25.57
CA PHE A 295 -40.47 6.34 25.93
C PHE A 295 -41.68 5.96 25.07
N LEU A 296 -42.69 5.36 25.70
CA LEU A 296 -43.93 4.97 25.03
C LEU A 296 -44.76 6.21 24.67
N ARG A 297 -45.56 6.13 23.61
CA ARG A 297 -46.44 7.23 23.15
C ARG A 297 -47.40 7.74 24.22
N GLN A 298 -47.83 6.88 25.14
CA GLN A 298 -48.71 7.24 26.26
C GLN A 298 -47.96 7.92 27.43
N GLY A 299 -46.65 8.20 27.30
CA GLY A 299 -45.82 8.83 28.32
C GLY A 299 -45.16 7.86 29.31
N GLY A 300 -45.38 6.55 29.15
CA GLY A 300 -44.71 5.52 29.94
C GLY A 300 -43.21 5.44 29.63
N LYS A 301 -42.40 5.06 30.62
CA LYS A 301 -40.96 4.81 30.46
C LYS A 301 -40.70 3.33 30.71
N THR A 302 -40.02 2.68 29.78
CA THR A 302 -39.63 1.26 29.86
C THR A 302 -38.25 1.07 29.25
N PHE A 303 -37.77 -0.17 29.22
CA PHE A 303 -36.64 -0.57 28.40
C PHE A 303 -37.13 -1.44 27.24
N SER A 304 -36.45 -1.34 26.11
CA SER A 304 -36.72 -2.17 24.95
C SER A 304 -35.43 -2.61 24.31
N TRP A 305 -35.48 -3.79 23.72
CA TRP A 305 -34.40 -4.35 22.95
C TRP A 305 -34.27 -3.64 21.61
N TYR A 306 -33.04 -3.32 21.24
CA TYR A 306 -32.68 -2.83 19.92
C TYR A 306 -31.45 -3.60 19.44
N HIS A 307 -31.52 -4.20 18.27
CA HIS A 307 -30.35 -4.66 17.53
C HIS A 307 -30.14 -3.77 16.30
N SER A 308 -28.88 -3.58 15.94
CA SER A 308 -28.50 -2.87 14.73
C SER A 308 -28.74 -3.76 13.49
N PRO A 309 -28.64 -3.24 12.26
CA PRO A 309 -28.61 -4.08 11.06
C PRO A 309 -27.38 -5.00 11.01
N LEU A 310 -26.42 -4.86 11.91
CA LEU A 310 -25.14 -5.57 11.92
C LEU A 310 -25.17 -6.66 13.00
N ILE A 311 -25.88 -7.74 12.72
CA ILE A 311 -26.17 -8.82 13.67
C ILE A 311 -25.05 -9.87 13.73
N THR A 312 -25.02 -10.68 14.80
CA THR A 312 -23.93 -11.63 15.07
C THR A 312 -24.03 -12.96 14.31
N GLY A 313 -25.09 -13.17 13.53
CA GLY A 313 -25.36 -14.39 12.78
C GLY A 313 -26.53 -14.20 11.81
N ASN A 314 -26.95 -15.24 11.11
CA ASN A 314 -28.11 -15.15 10.24
C ASN A 314 -29.42 -15.13 11.06
N ASN A 315 -30.31 -14.18 10.79
CA ASN A 315 -31.61 -14.07 11.48
C ASN A 315 -32.67 -14.92 10.74
N PRO A 316 -33.17 -16.02 11.33
CA PRO A 316 -34.12 -16.89 10.66
C PRO A 316 -35.58 -16.37 10.69
N ASN A 317 -35.86 -15.28 11.42
CA ASN A 317 -37.23 -14.82 11.64
C ASN A 317 -37.75 -13.93 10.50
N ASN A 318 -38.44 -14.56 9.54
CA ASN A 318 -38.90 -13.93 8.30
C ASN A 318 -40.42 -13.70 8.21
N ASN A 319 -41.11 -13.50 9.34
CA ASN A 319 -42.59 -13.49 9.37
C ASN A 319 -43.24 -12.11 9.20
N ILE A 320 -42.49 -11.09 8.77
CA ILE A 320 -43.04 -9.75 8.53
C ILE A 320 -43.40 -9.60 7.05
N THR A 321 -44.66 -9.28 6.78
CA THR A 321 -45.13 -9.01 5.42
C THR A 321 -45.16 -7.50 5.19
N LEU A 322 -44.25 -7.01 4.35
CA LEU A 322 -44.23 -5.62 3.87
C LEU A 322 -45.21 -5.44 2.68
N PRO A 323 -45.69 -4.22 2.38
CA PRO A 323 -45.43 -2.95 3.08
C PRO A 323 -46.17 -2.83 4.42
N ILE A 324 -45.70 -1.94 5.30
CA ILE A 324 -46.34 -1.67 6.61
C ILE A 324 -46.94 -0.26 6.63
N ARG A 325 -48.02 -0.02 7.40
CA ARG A 325 -48.65 1.31 7.46
C ARG A 325 -48.04 2.19 8.53
N THR A 326 -47.70 1.62 9.67
CA THR A 326 -47.16 2.35 10.83
C THR A 326 -46.03 1.58 11.50
N ALA A 327 -45.00 2.30 11.97
CA ALA A 327 -43.85 1.70 12.66
C ALA A 327 -44.25 0.80 13.85
N ASP A 328 -45.36 1.11 14.53
CA ASP A 328 -45.82 0.35 15.70
C ASP A 328 -46.22 -1.10 15.36
N GLU A 329 -46.57 -1.41 14.11
CA GLU A 329 -46.86 -2.78 13.64
C GLU A 329 -45.61 -3.68 13.67
N LEU A 330 -44.42 -3.07 13.73
CA LEU A 330 -43.13 -3.75 13.77
C LEU A 330 -42.56 -3.89 15.18
N ILE A 331 -43.30 -3.47 16.22
CA ILE A 331 -42.90 -3.67 17.61
C ILE A 331 -43.24 -5.11 18.01
N ILE A 332 -42.22 -5.88 18.38
CA ILE A 332 -42.37 -7.28 18.77
C ILE A 332 -42.36 -7.38 20.30
N TYR A 333 -43.38 -7.99 20.90
CA TYR A 333 -43.39 -8.25 22.34
C TYR A 333 -42.73 -9.60 22.62
N ASN A 334 -41.69 -9.62 23.47
CA ASN A 334 -41.07 -10.85 23.90
C ASN A 334 -41.71 -11.36 25.21
N PRO A 335 -42.45 -12.47 25.19
CA PRO A 335 -43.12 -12.99 26.38
C PRO A 335 -42.16 -13.54 27.44
N ASP A 336 -40.93 -13.94 27.06
CA ASP A 336 -39.96 -14.55 27.97
C ASP A 336 -39.47 -13.54 29.02
N ASN A 337 -39.23 -12.29 28.61
CA ASN A 337 -38.66 -11.24 29.46
C ASN A 337 -39.57 -10.00 29.62
N GLY A 338 -40.73 -9.97 28.95
CA GLY A 338 -41.69 -8.88 29.02
C GLY A 338 -41.22 -7.58 28.36
N MET A 339 -40.13 -7.61 27.58
CA MET A 339 -39.59 -6.45 26.88
C MET A 339 -40.09 -6.39 25.44
N PHE A 340 -40.20 -5.18 24.91
CA PHE A 340 -40.40 -4.98 23.47
C PHE A 340 -39.07 -5.05 22.74
N ASP A 341 -39.08 -5.60 21.53
CA ASP A 341 -38.07 -5.41 20.51
C ASP A 341 -38.58 -4.37 19.51
N VAL A 342 -37.81 -3.29 19.38
CA VAL A 342 -38.16 -2.13 18.56
C VAL A 342 -37.27 -2.01 17.31
N SER A 343 -36.43 -3.01 17.03
CA SER A 343 -35.38 -2.93 15.99
C SER A 343 -35.93 -2.63 14.61
N TYR A 344 -36.93 -3.40 14.15
CA TYR A 344 -37.58 -3.19 12.86
C TYR A 344 -38.44 -1.93 12.81
N SER A 345 -39.12 -1.60 13.93
CA SER A 345 -39.88 -0.34 14.02
C SER A 345 -38.97 0.89 13.91
N ALA A 346 -37.78 0.82 14.51
CA ALA A 346 -36.77 1.87 14.44
C ALA A 346 -36.17 1.96 13.04
N ALA A 347 -35.91 0.83 12.37
CA ALA A 347 -35.46 0.78 10.97
C ALA A 347 -36.46 1.49 10.04
N TRP A 348 -37.73 1.12 10.14
CA TRP A 348 -38.80 1.70 9.31
C TRP A 348 -38.97 3.20 9.55
N GLU A 349 -38.98 3.62 10.82
CA GLU A 349 -39.08 5.04 11.15
C GLU A 349 -37.86 5.82 10.65
N LEU A 350 -36.65 5.27 10.82
CA LEU A 350 -35.43 5.87 10.31
C LEU A 350 -35.48 6.07 8.80
N GLY A 351 -35.89 5.04 8.05
CA GLY A 351 -35.98 5.11 6.59
C GLY A 351 -36.90 6.25 6.15
N ARG A 352 -38.06 6.37 6.81
CA ARG A 352 -39.00 7.47 6.58
C ARG A 352 -38.37 8.84 6.87
N LEU A 353 -37.66 8.98 7.99
CA LEU A 353 -37.01 10.23 8.38
C LEU A 353 -35.88 10.61 7.41
N LEU A 354 -35.04 9.65 6.99
CA LEU A 354 -33.97 9.87 6.01
C LEU A 354 -34.54 10.31 4.65
N ALA A 355 -35.62 9.67 4.21
CA ALA A 355 -36.29 10.04 2.98
C ALA A 355 -36.91 11.45 3.07
N LEU A 356 -37.50 11.82 4.20
CA LEU A 356 -38.05 13.16 4.47
C LEU A 356 -36.97 14.24 4.58
N GLN A 357 -35.80 13.90 5.11
CA GLN A 357 -34.64 14.80 5.19
C GLN A 357 -34.14 15.17 3.78
N SER A 358 -34.22 14.24 2.83
CA SER A 358 -33.86 14.48 1.43
C SER A 358 -35.02 15.12 0.66
N LYS A 359 -35.04 16.45 0.59
CA LYS A 359 -36.07 17.21 -0.16
C LYS A 359 -36.17 16.77 -1.62
N ASN A 360 -35.03 16.55 -2.28
CA ASN A 360 -34.98 16.15 -3.68
C ASN A 360 -35.62 14.77 -3.90
N LEU A 361 -35.28 13.79 -3.05
CA LEU A 361 -35.89 12.47 -3.12
C LEU A 361 -37.38 12.55 -2.82
N SER A 362 -37.78 13.17 -1.72
CA SER A 362 -39.18 13.26 -1.29
C SER A 362 -40.10 13.82 -2.38
N VAL A 363 -39.69 14.89 -3.05
CA VAL A 363 -40.47 15.51 -4.15
C VAL A 363 -40.51 14.60 -5.37
N SER A 364 -39.36 14.05 -5.79
CA SER A 364 -39.28 13.16 -6.95
C SER A 364 -40.09 11.88 -6.75
N LEU A 365 -40.00 11.26 -5.57
CA LEU A 365 -40.74 10.06 -5.20
C LEU A 365 -42.25 10.33 -5.15
N TYR A 366 -42.67 11.44 -4.56
CA TYR A 366 -44.08 11.84 -4.55
C TYR A 366 -44.63 12.05 -5.95
N ASN A 367 -43.88 12.76 -6.82
CA ASN A 367 -44.27 13.00 -8.20
C ASN A 367 -44.36 11.70 -9.00
N TRP A 368 -43.38 10.80 -8.85
CA TRP A 368 -43.40 9.50 -9.50
C TRP A 368 -44.60 8.65 -9.06
N LYS A 369 -44.87 8.53 -7.75
CA LYS A 369 -46.05 7.81 -7.23
C LYS A 369 -47.35 8.41 -7.77
N ARG A 370 -47.46 9.74 -7.84
CA ARG A 370 -48.63 10.43 -8.40
C ARG A 370 -48.82 10.13 -9.89
N THR A 371 -47.76 10.18 -10.68
CA THR A 371 -47.78 9.88 -12.12
C THR A 371 -48.18 8.43 -12.38
N HIS A 372 -47.66 7.49 -11.60
CA HIS A 372 -48.02 6.07 -11.66
C HIS A 372 -49.49 5.81 -11.27
N ARG A 373 -50.03 6.58 -10.31
CA ARG A 373 -51.46 6.53 -9.98
C ARG A 373 -52.34 7.02 -11.13
N GLN A 374 -51.96 8.13 -11.76
CA GLN A 374 -52.70 8.68 -12.90
C GLN A 374 -52.71 7.71 -14.09
N SER A 375 -51.61 7.02 -14.37
CA SER A 375 -51.55 6.04 -15.46
C SER A 375 -52.48 4.85 -15.23
N LEU A 376 -52.57 4.32 -14.01
CA LEU A 376 -53.46 3.20 -13.68
C LEU A 376 -54.94 3.60 -13.78
N GLN A 377 -55.33 4.78 -13.29
CA GLN A 377 -56.70 5.27 -13.40
C GLN A 377 -57.15 5.50 -14.85
N ASN A 378 -56.23 5.94 -15.73
CA ASN A 378 -56.52 6.11 -17.15
C ASN A 378 -56.79 4.78 -17.86
N ILE A 379 -56.12 3.69 -17.44
CA ILE A 379 -56.36 2.34 -17.96
C ILE A 379 -57.77 1.86 -17.58
N GLU A 380 -58.23 2.14 -16.35
CA GLU A 380 -59.56 1.72 -15.87
C GLU A 380 -60.72 2.55 -16.45
N THR A 381 -60.50 3.83 -16.78
CA THR A 381 -61.59 4.77 -17.13
C THR A 381 -61.76 5.01 -18.64
N HIS A 382 -60.91 4.46 -19.50
CA HIS A 382 -60.98 4.58 -20.98
C HIS A 382 -61.11 6.01 -21.54
N LEU A 383 -60.68 7.03 -20.78
CA LEU A 383 -60.72 8.43 -21.21
C LEU A 383 -59.51 8.75 -22.12
N PRO A 384 -59.69 9.36 -23.30
CA PRO A 384 -58.59 9.66 -24.21
C PRO A 384 -57.71 10.80 -23.65
N VAL A 385 -56.47 10.47 -23.28
CA VAL A 385 -55.44 11.43 -22.85
C VAL A 385 -54.33 11.47 -23.90
N TYR A 386 -54.03 12.66 -24.42
CA TYR A 386 -53.05 12.88 -25.51
C TYR A 386 -51.58 12.76 -25.10
N ASN A 387 -51.28 12.58 -23.81
CA ASN A 387 -49.92 12.49 -23.30
C ASN A 387 -49.79 11.28 -22.37
N GLN A 388 -49.04 10.26 -22.77
CA GLN A 388 -48.77 9.13 -21.90
C GLN A 388 -47.78 9.56 -20.80
N PRO A 389 -48.16 9.48 -19.51
CA PRO A 389 -47.23 9.80 -18.43
C PRO A 389 -46.05 8.82 -18.44
N ASN A 390 -44.82 9.32 -18.30
CA ASN A 390 -43.65 8.45 -18.10
C ASN A 390 -43.73 7.80 -16.70
N THR A 391 -43.89 6.48 -16.68
CA THR A 391 -44.00 5.67 -15.45
C THR A 391 -42.68 5.00 -15.06
N GLU A 392 -41.62 5.18 -15.83
CA GLU A 392 -40.31 4.61 -15.52
C GLU A 392 -39.77 5.17 -14.19
N LEU A 393 -39.09 4.31 -13.43
CA LEU A 393 -38.46 4.68 -12.18
C LEU A 393 -37.26 5.60 -12.47
N PRO A 394 -37.23 6.85 -11.96
CA PRO A 394 -36.09 7.73 -12.15
C PRO A 394 -34.81 7.14 -11.53
N GLU A 395 -33.70 7.21 -12.26
CA GLU A 395 -32.39 6.69 -11.83
C GLU A 395 -31.94 7.26 -10.47
N SER A 396 -32.20 8.56 -10.24
CA SER A 396 -31.92 9.20 -8.94
C SER A 396 -32.64 8.58 -7.74
N ILE A 397 -33.84 8.02 -7.94
CA ILE A 397 -34.58 7.30 -6.89
C ILE A 397 -33.95 5.93 -6.70
N TYR A 398 -33.70 5.21 -7.80
CA TYR A 398 -33.06 3.90 -7.76
C TYR A 398 -31.72 3.94 -7.03
N ASN A 399 -30.80 4.82 -7.44
CA ASN A 399 -29.47 4.95 -6.83
C ASN A 399 -29.55 5.31 -5.33
N TRP A 400 -30.55 6.10 -4.93
CA TRP A 400 -30.73 6.45 -3.52
C TRP A 400 -31.18 5.26 -2.67
N PHE A 401 -32.11 4.45 -3.17
CA PHE A 401 -32.55 3.22 -2.48
C PHE A 401 -31.44 2.16 -2.47
N GLU A 402 -30.65 2.06 -3.55
CA GLU A 402 -29.46 1.20 -3.61
C GLU A 402 -28.42 1.61 -2.57
N ASP A 403 -28.08 2.91 -2.50
CA ASP A 403 -27.17 3.46 -1.50
C ASP A 403 -27.67 3.19 -0.07
N LEU A 404 -28.97 3.37 0.18
CA LEU A 404 -29.58 3.10 1.48
C LEU A 404 -29.55 1.61 1.84
N SER A 405 -29.73 0.70 0.88
CA SER A 405 -29.63 -0.75 1.09
C SER A 405 -28.23 -1.18 1.53
N LEU A 406 -27.21 -0.40 1.16
CA LEU A 406 -25.82 -0.57 1.60
C LEU A 406 -25.50 0.25 2.86
N LEU A 407 -26.53 0.71 3.59
CA LEU A 407 -26.44 1.52 4.81
C LEU A 407 -25.80 2.90 4.63
N LYS A 408 -25.71 3.44 3.41
CA LYS A 408 -25.16 4.79 3.21
C LYS A 408 -26.13 5.84 3.76
N GLY A 409 -25.59 6.79 4.51
CA GLY A 409 -26.40 7.82 5.19
C GLY A 409 -27.10 7.36 6.47
N VAL A 410 -27.02 6.08 6.86
CA VAL A 410 -27.53 5.59 8.15
C VAL A 410 -26.67 6.16 9.29
N PRO A 411 -27.25 6.83 10.31
CA PRO A 411 -26.47 7.40 11.40
C PRO A 411 -25.72 6.33 12.20
N PHE A 412 -24.49 6.64 12.62
CA PHE A 412 -23.60 5.67 13.28
C PHE A 412 -24.22 5.01 14.52
N ASN A 413 -25.00 5.75 15.32
CA ASN A 413 -25.64 5.21 16.52
C ASN A 413 -26.72 4.14 16.23
N TYR A 414 -27.23 4.05 14.99
CA TYR A 414 -28.09 2.94 14.59
C TYR A 414 -27.29 1.68 14.22
N LEU A 415 -26.03 1.84 13.81
CA LEU A 415 -25.11 0.75 13.47
C LEU A 415 -24.41 0.19 14.72
N VAL A 416 -23.94 1.09 15.58
CA VAL A 416 -23.22 0.79 16.83
C VAL A 416 -23.90 1.58 17.96
N PRO A 417 -24.96 1.03 18.57
CA PRO A 417 -25.75 1.74 19.59
C PRO A 417 -25.02 1.96 20.92
N ASP A 418 -23.99 1.15 21.20
CA ASP A 418 -23.17 1.26 22.41
C ASP A 418 -21.68 1.21 22.06
N GLU A 419 -20.88 2.09 22.65
CA GLU A 419 -19.44 2.19 22.36
C GLU A 419 -18.67 0.91 22.74
N LEU A 420 -19.14 0.15 23.73
CA LEU A 420 -18.51 -1.10 24.16
C LEU A 420 -18.60 -2.21 23.09
N MET A 421 -19.48 -2.07 22.10
CA MET A 421 -19.57 -3.00 20.98
C MET A 421 -18.39 -2.85 20.01
N LEU A 422 -17.80 -1.65 19.91
CA LEU A 422 -16.66 -1.35 19.03
C LEU A 422 -15.59 -0.49 19.77
N PRO A 423 -14.82 -1.09 20.70
CA PRO A 423 -13.74 -0.41 21.40
C PRO A 423 -12.62 0.09 20.46
N VAL A 424 -11.72 0.93 20.98
CA VAL A 424 -10.52 1.37 20.25
C VAL A 424 -9.60 0.17 19.97
N GLU A 425 -8.94 0.18 18.80
CA GLU A 425 -8.14 -0.93 18.28
C GLU A 425 -8.92 -2.26 18.28
N SER A 426 -10.06 -2.29 17.61
CA SER A 426 -10.90 -3.49 17.52
C SER A 426 -11.45 -3.75 16.11
N ILE A 427 -11.71 -5.02 15.84
CA ILE A 427 -12.40 -5.49 14.62
C ILE A 427 -13.59 -6.37 15.01
N ARG A 428 -14.74 -6.15 14.37
CA ARG A 428 -16.00 -6.84 14.64
C ARG A 428 -16.65 -7.28 13.35
N PHE A 429 -16.94 -8.57 13.23
CA PHE A 429 -17.62 -9.15 12.08
C PHE A 429 -19.13 -9.19 12.30
N PHE A 430 -19.90 -9.15 11.22
CA PHE A 430 -21.36 -9.18 11.29
C PHE A 430 -21.99 -9.76 10.02
N TYR A 431 -23.24 -10.18 10.18
CA TYR A 431 -24.19 -10.39 9.10
C TYR A 431 -25.08 -9.15 8.98
N LEU A 432 -25.43 -8.79 7.75
CA LEU A 432 -26.43 -7.75 7.51
C LEU A 432 -27.82 -8.36 7.69
N ASP A 433 -28.63 -7.78 8.57
CA ASP A 433 -30.02 -8.20 8.75
C ASP A 433 -30.87 -7.73 7.56
N SER A 434 -31.19 -8.67 6.67
CA SER A 434 -32.01 -8.43 5.47
C SER A 434 -33.38 -7.87 5.81
N LEU A 435 -34.03 -8.32 6.89
CA LEU A 435 -35.34 -7.82 7.27
C LEU A 435 -35.26 -6.40 7.85
N TRP A 436 -34.18 -6.08 8.57
CA TRP A 436 -33.93 -4.70 9.00
C TRP A 436 -33.78 -3.75 7.81
N ILE A 437 -33.02 -4.17 6.78
CA ILE A 437 -32.87 -3.41 5.54
C ILE A 437 -34.21 -3.28 4.81
N GLU A 438 -34.97 -4.35 4.67
CA GLU A 438 -36.29 -4.29 4.03
C GLU A 438 -37.25 -3.35 4.76
N CYS A 439 -37.26 -3.37 6.10
CA CYS A 439 -38.04 -2.43 6.91
C CYS A 439 -37.59 -0.97 6.71
N LEU A 440 -36.27 -0.73 6.67
CA LEU A 440 -35.69 0.58 6.38
C LEU A 440 -36.13 1.10 5.00
N LEU A 441 -36.03 0.26 3.97
CA LEU A 441 -36.42 0.61 2.60
C LEU A 441 -37.94 0.84 2.49
N ASP A 442 -38.77 -0.01 3.10
CA ASP A 442 -40.23 0.21 3.12
C ASP A 442 -40.60 1.51 3.85
N GLY A 443 -39.91 1.81 4.96
CA GLY A 443 -40.04 3.07 5.69
C GLY A 443 -39.74 4.29 4.83
N ALA A 444 -38.63 4.26 4.08
CA ALA A 444 -38.30 5.32 3.13
C ALA A 444 -39.33 5.46 2.00
N PHE A 445 -39.84 4.33 1.51
CA PHE A 445 -40.87 4.29 0.49
C PHE A 445 -42.27 4.64 1.01
N SER A 446 -42.48 4.68 2.32
CA SER A 446 -43.78 5.01 2.92
C SER A 446 -44.22 6.46 2.69
N ILE A 447 -43.34 7.35 2.20
CA ILE A 447 -43.70 8.72 1.87
C ILE A 447 -44.82 8.73 0.82
N GLY A 448 -45.93 9.41 1.14
CA GLY A 448 -47.13 9.48 0.31
C GLY A 448 -48.11 8.31 0.51
N ARG A 449 -47.82 7.35 1.39
CA ARG A 449 -48.72 6.24 1.77
C ARG A 449 -49.67 6.68 2.90
N VAL A 450 -50.74 7.41 2.56
CA VAL A 450 -51.66 7.98 3.56
C VAL A 450 -52.94 7.17 3.68
N THR A 451 -53.50 6.70 2.57
CA THR A 451 -54.78 5.98 2.53
C THR A 451 -54.60 4.47 2.42
N THR A 452 -55.67 3.71 2.68
CA THR A 452 -55.71 2.27 2.42
C THR A 452 -55.50 1.93 0.95
N SER A 453 -55.95 2.82 0.04
CA SER A 453 -55.72 2.68 -1.40
C SER A 453 -54.23 2.82 -1.74
N ASP A 454 -53.53 3.79 -1.13
CA ASP A 454 -52.09 3.99 -1.36
C ASP A 454 -51.28 2.77 -0.89
N HIS A 455 -51.66 2.21 0.25
CA HIS A 455 -51.03 1.02 0.80
C HIS A 455 -51.21 -0.22 -0.10
N LYS A 456 -52.44 -0.46 -0.58
CA LYS A 456 -52.72 -1.56 -1.51
C LYS A 456 -51.95 -1.38 -2.84
N GLN A 457 -51.84 -0.13 -3.31
CA GLN A 457 -51.12 0.17 -4.53
C GLN A 457 -49.60 -0.07 -4.40
N ASP A 458 -48.99 0.34 -3.29
CA ASP A 458 -47.58 0.04 -3.00
C ASP A 458 -47.35 -1.49 -2.94
N GLN A 459 -48.31 -2.25 -2.40
CA GLN A 459 -48.25 -3.71 -2.33
C GLN A 459 -48.32 -4.39 -3.70
N GLU A 460 -49.10 -3.84 -4.64
CA GLU A 460 -49.28 -4.38 -6.00
C GLU A 460 -48.21 -3.88 -6.99
N ASN A 461 -47.40 -2.87 -6.61
CA ASN A 461 -46.42 -2.24 -7.48
C ASN A 461 -45.16 -3.10 -7.69
N LYS A 462 -45.05 -3.73 -8.85
CA LYS A 462 -43.89 -4.55 -9.26
C LYS A 462 -42.60 -3.76 -9.51
N THR A 463 -42.68 -2.43 -9.61
CA THR A 463 -41.54 -1.52 -9.86
C THR A 463 -41.10 -0.77 -8.60
N ASN A 464 -41.43 -1.31 -7.43
CA ASN A 464 -41.05 -0.72 -6.15
C ASN A 464 -39.51 -0.68 -6.00
N PRO A 465 -38.88 0.49 -5.77
CA PRO A 465 -37.45 0.59 -5.49
C PRO A 465 -37.03 0.05 -4.12
N ALA A 466 -37.96 -0.15 -3.19
CA ALA A 466 -37.70 -0.68 -1.86
C ALA A 466 -37.54 -2.22 -1.86
N VAL A 467 -36.58 -2.72 -2.63
CA VAL A 467 -36.26 -4.14 -2.74
C VAL A 467 -34.84 -4.36 -2.26
N ASN A 468 -34.65 -5.33 -1.37
CA ASN A 468 -33.31 -5.77 -0.99
C ASN A 468 -32.74 -6.69 -2.07
N ASN A 469 -31.77 -6.20 -2.84
CA ASN A 469 -31.11 -6.94 -3.91
C ASN A 469 -30.04 -7.93 -3.40
N TYR A 470 -29.68 -7.85 -2.12
CA TYR A 470 -28.58 -8.60 -1.53
C TYR A 470 -29.07 -9.42 -0.33
N PRO A 471 -29.55 -10.65 -0.54
CA PRO A 471 -30.16 -11.44 0.53
C PRO A 471 -29.15 -11.91 1.59
N ILE A 472 -27.88 -12.05 1.21
CA ILE A 472 -26.79 -12.43 2.11
C ILE A 472 -25.67 -11.42 1.94
N VAL A 473 -25.41 -10.63 2.98
CA VAL A 473 -24.30 -9.71 3.07
C VAL A 473 -23.62 -9.93 4.40
N THR A 474 -22.30 -10.06 4.38
CA THR A 474 -21.47 -10.07 5.59
C THR A 474 -20.44 -8.97 5.51
N GLY A 475 -19.88 -8.59 6.65
CA GLY A 475 -18.96 -7.48 6.70
C GLY A 475 -18.21 -7.39 8.01
N PHE A 476 -17.44 -6.32 8.13
CA PHE A 476 -16.78 -5.98 9.38
C PHE A 476 -16.75 -4.47 9.61
N LEU A 477 -16.67 -4.12 10.88
CA LEU A 477 -16.31 -2.80 11.37
C LEU A 477 -14.90 -2.87 11.94
N LEU A 478 -14.05 -1.93 11.57
CA LEU A 478 -12.70 -1.77 12.09
C LEU A 478 -12.60 -0.39 12.73
N ARG A 479 -12.28 -0.31 14.03
CA ARG A 479 -11.92 0.92 14.73
C ARG A 479 -10.44 0.86 15.10
N SER A 480 -9.58 1.49 14.31
CA SER A 480 -8.13 1.45 14.49
C SER A 480 -7.44 2.66 13.87
N ASP A 481 -6.30 3.05 14.42
CA ASP A 481 -5.40 4.05 13.83
C ASP A 481 -4.89 3.61 12.44
N VAL A 482 -4.92 2.32 12.10
CA VAL A 482 -4.64 1.82 10.73
C VAL A 482 -5.49 2.52 9.68
N VAL A 483 -6.75 2.82 10.00
CA VAL A 483 -7.66 3.48 9.07
C VAL A 483 -7.14 4.88 8.75
N SER A 484 -6.76 5.67 9.75
CA SER A 484 -6.26 7.03 9.53
C SER A 484 -4.84 7.04 8.94
N GLY A 485 -3.96 6.14 9.41
CA GLY A 485 -2.56 6.06 9.02
C GLY A 485 -2.33 5.55 7.60
N TRP A 486 -3.22 4.68 7.09
CA TRP A 486 -3.12 4.13 5.73
C TRP A 486 -4.39 4.41 4.90
N PRO A 487 -4.56 5.64 4.37
CA PRO A 487 -5.64 6.04 3.46
C PRO A 487 -5.92 5.06 2.33
N GLY A 488 -4.86 4.52 1.73
CA GLY A 488 -4.91 3.63 0.58
C GLY A 488 -4.94 2.13 0.91
N LEU A 489 -5.24 1.73 2.15
CA LEU A 489 -5.37 0.32 2.50
C LEU A 489 -6.44 -0.34 1.61
N LEU A 490 -6.23 -1.61 1.30
CA LEU A 490 -7.11 -2.45 0.50
C LEU A 490 -7.61 -3.62 1.33
N VAL A 491 -8.80 -4.10 0.96
CA VAL A 491 -9.52 -5.13 1.70
C VAL A 491 -10.10 -6.13 0.72
N ASP A 492 -9.72 -7.39 0.90
CA ASP A 492 -10.11 -8.51 0.05
C ASP A 492 -10.76 -9.60 0.89
N GLY A 493 -11.98 -10.01 0.52
CA GLY A 493 -12.73 -11.08 1.19
C GLY A 493 -12.79 -12.33 0.32
N TYR A 494 -12.73 -13.51 0.94
CA TYR A 494 -12.78 -14.81 0.27
C TYR A 494 -13.78 -15.76 0.93
N ASN A 495 -14.30 -16.70 0.13
CA ASN A 495 -15.14 -17.82 0.58
C ASN A 495 -14.27 -19.05 0.93
N GLU A 496 -14.89 -20.21 1.16
CA GLU A 496 -14.23 -21.47 1.60
C GLU A 496 -12.97 -21.88 0.81
N ASP A 497 -12.85 -21.50 -0.45
CA ASP A 497 -11.78 -21.98 -1.33
C ASP A 497 -10.53 -21.09 -1.34
N ASP A 498 -10.50 -19.93 -0.63
CA ASP A 498 -9.38 -18.96 -0.60
C ASP A 498 -8.92 -18.43 -1.98
N ILE A 499 -9.56 -18.88 -3.07
CA ILE A 499 -9.23 -18.60 -4.47
C ILE A 499 -10.19 -17.57 -5.05
N ASN A 500 -11.47 -17.63 -4.69
CA ASN A 500 -12.52 -16.79 -5.27
C ASN A 500 -12.78 -15.58 -4.37
N LYS A 501 -12.36 -14.40 -4.86
CA LYS A 501 -12.63 -13.12 -4.20
C LYS A 501 -14.12 -12.79 -4.26
N ILE A 502 -14.68 -12.44 -3.12
CA ILE A 502 -16.07 -11.98 -2.98
C ILE A 502 -16.17 -10.51 -3.41
N GLU A 503 -17.27 -10.16 -4.05
CA GLU A 503 -17.58 -8.79 -4.45
C GLU A 503 -17.73 -7.88 -3.22
N LEU A 504 -16.90 -6.83 -3.15
CA LEU A 504 -16.96 -5.79 -2.14
C LEU A 504 -18.03 -4.75 -2.54
N LEU A 505 -19.14 -4.72 -1.80
CA LEU A 505 -20.29 -3.84 -2.07
C LEU A 505 -20.09 -2.42 -1.53
N ARG A 506 -19.44 -2.29 -0.37
CA ARG A 506 -19.15 -1.00 0.26
C ARG A 506 -17.84 -1.07 1.02
N MET A 507 -17.02 -0.05 0.88
CA MET A 507 -15.88 0.23 1.74
C MET A 507 -15.85 1.74 1.99
N GLU A 508 -16.04 2.14 3.23
CA GLU A 508 -16.19 3.56 3.56
C GLU A 508 -15.64 3.87 4.96
N ARG A 509 -15.03 5.05 5.10
CA ARG A 509 -14.60 5.57 6.39
C ARG A 509 -15.73 6.36 7.02
N LEU A 510 -16.32 5.82 8.08
CA LEU A 510 -17.39 6.46 8.84
C LEU A 510 -16.85 7.57 9.77
N SER A 511 -15.59 7.45 10.19
CA SER A 511 -14.82 8.49 10.88
C SER A 511 -13.33 8.33 10.58
N ALA A 512 -12.46 9.16 11.15
CA ALA A 512 -11.00 9.09 10.92
C ALA A 512 -10.44 7.67 11.17
N ASN A 513 -10.95 6.99 12.20
CA ASN A 513 -10.45 5.69 12.66
C ASN A 513 -11.44 4.55 12.44
N VAL A 514 -12.63 4.80 11.88
CA VAL A 514 -13.69 3.77 11.73
C VAL A 514 -13.93 3.48 10.26
N LEU A 515 -13.73 2.22 9.86
CA LEU A 515 -13.97 1.69 8.53
C LEU A 515 -15.11 0.66 8.57
N ILE A 516 -16.03 0.75 7.61
CA ILE A 516 -17.04 -0.27 7.35
C ILE A 516 -16.77 -0.94 5.99
N CYS A 517 -16.86 -2.25 5.95
CA CYS A 517 -16.81 -3.04 4.72
C CYS A 517 -18.00 -4.00 4.62
N LEU A 518 -18.64 -4.07 3.45
CA LEU A 518 -19.75 -4.99 3.14
C LEU A 518 -19.41 -5.83 1.92
N PHE A 519 -19.66 -7.14 2.01
CA PHE A 519 -19.39 -8.12 0.96
C PHE A 519 -20.66 -8.85 0.54
N LYS A 520 -20.78 -9.16 -0.75
CA LYS A 520 -21.91 -9.91 -1.32
C LYS A 520 -21.75 -11.40 -1.08
N GLY A 521 -22.20 -11.87 0.08
CA GLY A 521 -22.12 -13.28 0.50
C GLY A 521 -21.48 -13.41 1.87
N GLU A 522 -21.14 -14.64 2.24
CA GLU A 522 -20.49 -14.97 3.51
C GLU A 522 -18.96 -14.96 3.37
N ILE A 523 -18.29 -14.08 4.12
CA ILE A 523 -16.83 -14.03 4.20
C ILE A 523 -16.31 -15.06 5.20
N LYS A 524 -15.30 -15.84 4.81
CA LYS A 524 -14.58 -16.76 5.70
C LYS A 524 -13.15 -16.32 5.95
N THR A 525 -12.51 -15.74 4.95
CA THR A 525 -11.18 -15.18 5.06
C THR A 525 -11.22 -13.71 4.67
N LEU A 526 -10.58 -12.87 5.46
CA LEU A 526 -10.45 -11.43 5.22
C LEU A 526 -8.97 -11.06 5.19
N ASP A 527 -8.55 -10.44 4.09
CA ASP A 527 -7.21 -9.93 3.90
C ASP A 527 -7.23 -8.40 3.91
N ILE A 528 -6.48 -7.80 4.83
CA ILE A 528 -6.24 -6.35 4.88
C ILE A 528 -4.77 -6.11 4.52
N HIS A 529 -4.53 -5.33 3.48
CA HIS A 529 -3.17 -5.11 2.98
C HIS A 529 -2.98 -3.67 2.49
N GLN A 530 -1.72 -3.25 2.40
CA GLN A 530 -1.39 -1.95 1.84
C GLN A 530 -1.64 -1.93 0.32
N LYS A 531 -1.67 -0.76 -0.30
CA LYS A 531 -1.58 -0.69 -1.76
C LYS A 531 -0.16 -1.12 -2.16
N PRO A 532 0.02 -1.90 -3.23
CA PRO A 532 1.36 -2.15 -3.74
C PRO A 532 2.06 -0.83 -4.08
N GLU A 533 3.09 -0.49 -3.30
CA GLU A 533 3.96 0.66 -3.55
C GLU A 533 5.19 0.23 -4.36
N THR A 534 6.11 1.17 -4.61
CA THR A 534 7.38 0.89 -5.29
C THR A 534 8.07 -0.32 -4.67
N LEU A 535 8.50 -1.26 -5.52
CA LEU A 535 9.24 -2.45 -5.08
C LEU A 535 10.41 -2.04 -4.20
N HIS A 536 10.48 -2.61 -2.99
CA HIS A 536 11.57 -2.39 -2.08
C HIS A 536 12.17 -3.72 -1.63
N PHE A 537 13.37 -3.64 -1.06
CA PHE A 537 14.14 -4.79 -0.60
C PHE A 537 14.19 -4.78 0.92
N GLY A 538 14.11 -5.95 1.52
CA GLY A 538 14.04 -6.08 2.97
C GLY A 538 14.15 -7.52 3.44
N LEU A 539 14.00 -7.67 4.75
CA LEU A 539 14.00 -8.93 5.47
C LEU A 539 12.74 -9.04 6.32
N ASP A 540 12.39 -10.27 6.69
CA ASP A 540 11.27 -10.56 7.56
C ASP A 540 11.73 -10.69 9.03
N LEU A 541 10.81 -10.51 9.97
CA LEU A 541 11.02 -10.80 11.39
C LEU A 541 10.02 -11.85 11.86
N ASP A 542 10.51 -12.85 12.59
CA ASP A 542 9.65 -13.85 13.25
C ASP A 542 9.03 -13.29 14.54
N ASP A 543 8.15 -14.08 15.17
CA ASP A 543 7.48 -13.70 16.43
C ASP A 543 8.47 -13.46 17.59
N GLU A 544 9.68 -14.03 17.51
CA GLU A 544 10.79 -13.81 18.46
C GLU A 544 11.68 -12.62 18.06
N LYS A 545 11.28 -11.85 17.03
CA LYS A 545 12.03 -10.72 16.44
C LYS A 545 13.38 -11.10 15.84
N LYS A 546 13.59 -12.36 15.49
CA LYS A 546 14.78 -12.78 14.74
C LYS A 546 14.54 -12.62 13.26
N THR A 547 15.60 -12.21 12.56
CA THR A 547 15.53 -11.87 11.13
C THR A 547 15.59 -13.12 10.27
N TYR A 548 14.64 -13.29 9.36
CA TYR A 548 14.61 -14.36 8.37
C TYR A 548 14.31 -13.81 6.98
N LYS A 549 14.33 -14.66 5.96
CA LYS A 549 13.83 -14.29 4.62
C LYS A 549 13.02 -15.41 4.01
N GLN A 550 11.77 -15.12 3.63
CA GLN A 550 11.00 -15.98 2.75
C GLN A 550 11.35 -15.68 1.29
N LEU A 551 11.97 -16.65 0.61
CA LEU A 551 12.34 -16.49 -0.80
C LEU A 551 11.12 -16.70 -1.70
N ARG A 552 11.08 -15.98 -2.82
CA ARG A 552 10.03 -16.12 -3.84
C ARG A 552 10.08 -17.47 -4.54
N SER A 553 11.22 -18.14 -4.54
CA SER A 553 11.35 -19.54 -4.96
C SER A 553 10.70 -20.55 -4.00
N GLY A 554 10.20 -20.12 -2.83
CA GLY A 554 9.49 -20.97 -1.86
C GLY A 554 10.39 -21.64 -0.81
N LYS A 555 11.70 -21.35 -0.81
CA LYS A 555 12.65 -21.77 0.25
C LYS A 555 12.74 -20.67 1.31
N ASN A 556 12.89 -21.04 2.58
CA ASN A 556 13.11 -20.08 3.66
C ASN A 556 14.59 -20.06 4.08
N ILE A 557 15.09 -18.88 4.41
CA ILE A 557 16.35 -18.69 5.12
C ILE A 557 16.01 -18.46 6.57
N ASP A 558 16.22 -19.49 7.39
CA ASP A 558 15.85 -19.47 8.80
C ASP A 558 16.66 -18.45 9.60
N SER A 559 16.02 -17.91 10.65
CA SER A 559 16.58 -16.86 11.48
C SER A 559 17.82 -17.25 12.29
N HIS A 560 18.00 -18.54 12.56
CA HIS A 560 19.13 -19.07 13.33
C HIS A 560 20.45 -19.14 12.54
N VAL A 561 20.40 -19.01 11.20
CA VAL A 561 21.57 -19.16 10.31
C VAL A 561 21.69 -17.92 9.41
N PHE A 562 21.08 -16.80 9.79
CA PHE A 562 21.10 -15.61 8.94
C PHE A 562 22.55 -15.08 8.79
N PRO A 563 23.03 -14.82 7.56
CA PRO A 563 24.44 -14.53 7.29
C PRO A 563 24.80 -13.08 7.63
N TRP A 564 24.90 -12.78 8.92
CA TRP A 564 25.41 -11.50 9.41
C TRP A 564 26.91 -11.39 9.22
N ARG A 565 27.38 -10.22 8.77
CA ARG A 565 28.79 -9.84 8.89
C ARG A 565 29.07 -9.24 10.27
N ASP A 566 28.18 -8.36 10.72
CA ASP A 566 28.18 -7.79 12.07
C ASP A 566 26.71 -7.63 12.51
N GLU A 567 26.25 -8.54 13.36
CA GLU A 567 24.86 -8.57 13.84
C GLU A 567 24.53 -7.33 14.69
N ASN A 568 25.48 -6.86 15.50
CA ASN A 568 25.30 -5.69 16.36
C ASN A 568 25.11 -4.41 15.54
N LYS A 569 25.82 -4.30 14.40
CA LYS A 569 25.68 -3.19 13.45
C LYS A 569 24.64 -3.46 12.35
N LYS A 570 23.98 -4.62 12.38
CA LYS A 570 23.01 -5.08 11.37
C LYS A 570 23.53 -5.06 9.94
N VAL A 571 24.79 -5.43 9.76
CA VAL A 571 25.45 -5.52 8.45
C VAL A 571 25.37 -6.95 7.94
N ILE A 572 24.76 -7.13 6.77
CA ILE A 572 24.55 -8.42 6.13
C ILE A 572 25.78 -8.79 5.30
N ASN A 573 26.18 -10.06 5.33
CA ASN A 573 27.14 -10.62 4.39
C ASN A 573 26.41 -11.09 3.12
N ILE A 574 26.42 -10.25 2.08
CA ILE A 574 25.59 -10.44 0.89
C ILE A 574 26.07 -11.64 0.07
N ASN A 575 27.38 -11.88 0.00
CA ASN A 575 27.92 -13.03 -0.69
C ASN A 575 27.52 -14.36 -0.02
N ASN A 576 27.59 -14.44 1.32
CA ASN A 576 27.13 -15.63 2.05
C ASN A 576 25.60 -15.80 1.92
N LEU A 577 24.84 -14.70 1.90
CA LEU A 577 23.40 -14.72 1.62
C LEU A 577 23.12 -15.27 0.22
N ALA A 578 23.82 -14.77 -0.80
CA ALA A 578 23.73 -15.27 -2.17
C ALA A 578 24.05 -16.76 -2.25
N ILE A 579 25.08 -17.24 -1.54
CA ILE A 579 25.44 -18.66 -1.46
C ILE A 579 24.32 -19.48 -0.79
N ALA A 580 23.69 -18.98 0.27
CA ALA A 580 22.60 -19.68 0.96
C ALA A 580 21.32 -19.79 0.08
N ILE A 581 21.06 -18.78 -0.74
CA ILE A 581 19.94 -18.75 -1.70
C ILE A 581 20.20 -19.69 -2.89
N LYS A 582 21.45 -19.79 -3.33
CA LYS A 582 21.88 -20.46 -4.56
C LYS A 582 21.33 -21.90 -4.67
N ASN A 583 20.43 -22.11 -5.63
CA ASN A 583 19.92 -23.42 -6.03
C ASN A 583 20.58 -23.96 -7.32
N SER A 584 21.30 -23.12 -8.07
CA SER A 584 21.94 -23.41 -9.38
C SER A 584 23.42 -23.02 -9.43
N SER A 585 24.18 -23.45 -10.43
CA SER A 585 25.63 -23.18 -10.55
C SER A 585 25.99 -21.71 -10.80
N SER A 586 25.12 -20.92 -11.42
CA SER A 586 25.24 -19.45 -11.55
C SER A 586 24.15 -18.74 -10.75
N PHE A 587 24.56 -17.79 -9.89
CA PHE A 587 23.68 -16.90 -9.13
C PHE A 587 24.17 -15.45 -9.34
N THR A 588 23.26 -14.53 -9.66
CA THR A 588 23.57 -13.16 -10.12
C THR A 588 22.89 -12.10 -9.24
N SER A 589 23.29 -10.83 -9.36
CA SER A 589 22.61 -9.72 -8.68
C SER A 589 21.14 -9.61 -9.04
N ALA A 590 20.76 -9.91 -10.28
CA ALA A 590 19.37 -9.93 -10.72
C ALA A 590 18.52 -10.96 -9.95
N GLN A 591 19.06 -12.17 -9.75
CA GLN A 591 18.37 -13.22 -8.98
C GLN A 591 18.32 -12.87 -7.49
N LEU A 592 19.41 -12.31 -6.94
CA LEU A 592 19.38 -11.82 -5.56
C LEU A 592 18.30 -10.75 -5.39
N ALA A 593 18.27 -9.75 -6.28
CA ALA A 593 17.29 -8.69 -6.26
C ALA A 593 15.88 -9.26 -6.24
N LEU A 594 15.55 -10.16 -7.18
CA LEU A 594 14.24 -10.81 -7.28
C LEU A 594 13.82 -11.49 -5.97
N GLU A 595 14.73 -12.24 -5.34
CA GLU A 595 14.47 -12.97 -4.10
C GLU A 595 14.36 -12.04 -2.87
N MET A 596 14.98 -10.86 -2.93
CA MET A 596 15.00 -9.88 -1.84
C MET A 596 13.82 -8.89 -1.87
N ILE A 597 13.02 -8.87 -2.94
CA ILE A 597 11.85 -8.00 -3.05
C ILE A 597 10.84 -8.35 -1.95
N GLU A 598 10.49 -7.34 -1.16
CA GLU A 598 9.42 -7.46 -0.18
C GLU A 598 8.03 -7.44 -0.81
N GLY A 599 7.16 -8.27 -0.25
CA GLY A 599 5.75 -8.27 -0.59
C GLY A 599 5.04 -7.04 -0.03
N VAL A 600 3.82 -6.83 -0.48
CA VAL A 600 2.93 -5.90 0.19
C VAL A 600 2.53 -6.51 1.52
N GLU A 601 2.73 -5.76 2.61
CA GLU A 601 2.28 -6.22 3.92
C GLU A 601 0.79 -6.52 3.91
N LYS A 602 0.47 -7.72 4.37
CA LYS A 602 -0.85 -8.30 4.35
C LYS A 602 -1.10 -9.03 5.66
N VAL A 603 -2.23 -8.74 6.29
CA VAL A 603 -2.70 -9.47 7.46
C VAL A 603 -3.99 -10.19 7.09
N ARG A 604 -4.01 -11.49 7.37
CA ARG A 604 -5.13 -12.38 7.11
C ARG A 604 -5.88 -12.70 8.40
N PHE A 605 -7.17 -12.40 8.41
CA PHE A 605 -8.11 -12.83 9.43
C PHE A 605 -8.87 -14.04 8.90
N ILE A 606 -8.85 -15.13 9.65
CA ILE A 606 -9.55 -16.37 9.32
C ILE A 606 -10.73 -16.50 10.29
N GLY A 607 -11.93 -16.68 9.73
CA GLY A 607 -13.13 -16.98 10.49
C GLY A 607 -13.00 -18.33 11.17
N SER A 608 -13.32 -18.36 12.47
CA SER A 608 -13.35 -19.56 13.31
C SER A 608 -14.66 -20.32 13.18
#